data_AF-A0AAW1XQ48-F1
#
_entry.id   AF-A0AAW1XQ48-F1
#
_cell.length_a   1.000
_cell.length_b   1.000
_cell.length_c   1.000
_cell.angle_alpha   90.00
_cell.angle_beta   90.00
_cell.angle_gamma   90.00
#
_symmetry.space_group_name_H-M   'P 1'
#
loop_
_entity.id
_entity.type
_entity.pdbx_description
1 polymer ?
#
loop_
_entity_poly.entity_id
_entity_poly.type
_entity_poly.pdbx_seq_one_letter_code
_entity_poly.pdbx_strand_id
1 'polypeptide(L)'
;MVDWVWELYGRGQVIEAADPKLCGYFDEEPMKCLMIVGLWCAHPNHVCRPSIQEAIHVLNFNAPLPSLPLELPEATPPHLLPLSCGTSTSERSIST
;
A
#
# COMPACT_ATOMS: atom_id res chain seq x y z
N MET A 1 -14.24 -2.80 6.10
CA MET A 1 -14.25 -2.77 4.61
C MET A 1 -12.90 -3.21 4.06
N VAL A 2 -11.80 -2.64 4.55
CA VAL A 2 -10.44 -3.07 4.17
C VAL A 2 -10.17 -4.54 4.53
N ASP A 3 -10.67 -5.01 5.68
CA ASP A 3 -10.45 -6.37 6.17
C ASP A 3 -10.91 -7.45 5.17
N TRP A 4 -12.11 -7.31 4.61
CA TRP A 4 -12.64 -8.24 3.61
C TRP A 4 -11.83 -8.26 2.31
N VAL A 5 -11.36 -7.08 1.84
CA VAL A 5 -10.49 -7.01 0.66
C VAL A 5 -9.13 -7.64 0.96
N TRP A 6 -8.63 -7.52 2.19
CA TRP A 6 -7.41 -8.17 2.64
C TRP A 6 -7.54 -9.70 2.68
N GLU A 7 -8.68 -10.21 3.14
CA GLU A 7 -8.97 -11.65 3.11
C GLU A 7 -8.97 -12.20 1.67
N LEU A 8 -9.58 -11.47 0.73
CA LEU A 8 -9.54 -11.83 -0.70
C LEU A 8 -8.11 -11.77 -1.25
N TYR A 9 -7.32 -10.77 -0.86
CA TYR A 9 -5.89 -10.69 -1.23
C TYR A 9 -5.11 -11.91 -0.73
N GLY A 10 -5.27 -12.31 0.53
CA GLY A 10 -4.62 -13.49 1.11
C GLY A 10 -4.98 -14.80 0.39
N ARG A 11 -6.19 -14.87 -0.20
CA ARG A 11 -6.65 -16.00 -1.01
C ARG A 11 -6.23 -15.93 -2.49
N GLY A 12 -5.61 -14.83 -2.93
CA GLY A 12 -5.30 -14.58 -4.34
C GLY A 12 -6.51 -14.18 -5.20
N GLN A 13 -7.62 -13.79 -4.58
CA GLN A 13 -8.92 -13.48 -5.20
C GLN A 13 -9.23 -11.97 -5.15
N VAL A 14 -8.23 -11.11 -5.03
CA VAL A 14 -8.43 -9.67 -4.77
C VAL A 14 -9.33 -8.96 -5.80
N ILE A 15 -9.35 -9.44 -7.05
CA ILE A 15 -10.19 -8.90 -8.12
C ILE A 15 -11.70 -9.09 -7.87
N GLU A 16 -12.09 -10.03 -7.00
CA GLU A 16 -13.49 -10.23 -6.60
C GLU A 16 -14.02 -9.06 -5.76
N ALA A 17 -13.14 -8.20 -5.26
CA ALA A 17 -13.51 -6.95 -4.59
C ALA A 17 -13.89 -5.82 -5.57
N ALA A 18 -13.74 -6.01 -6.89
CA ALA A 18 -14.13 -5.03 -7.88
C ALA A 18 -15.65 -4.75 -7.82
N ASP A 19 -16.04 -3.49 -8.09
CA ASP A 19 -17.45 -3.10 -8.08
C ASP A 19 -18.24 -3.94 -9.11
N PRO A 20 -19.30 -4.66 -8.71
CA PRO A 20 -20.14 -5.43 -9.62
C PRO A 20 -20.70 -4.63 -10.80
N LYS A 21 -20.87 -3.31 -10.65
CA LYS A 21 -21.33 -2.41 -11.73
C LYS A 21 -20.33 -2.28 -12.88
N LEU A 22 -19.07 -2.63 -12.65
CA LEU A 22 -18.09 -2.74 -13.73
C LEU A 22 -18.36 -3.95 -14.62
N CYS A 23 -19.16 -4.92 -14.18
CA CYS A 23 -19.55 -6.11 -14.95
C CYS A 23 -18.36 -6.84 -15.61
N GLY A 24 -17.19 -6.83 -14.98
CA GLY A 24 -15.96 -7.40 -15.53
C GLY A 24 -15.34 -6.62 -16.69
N TYR A 25 -15.84 -5.42 -17.02
CA TYR A 25 -15.27 -4.52 -18.04
C TYR A 25 -14.04 -3.77 -17.49
N PHE A 26 -13.02 -4.52 -17.13
CA PHE A 26 -11.70 -4.02 -16.76
C PHE A 26 -10.63 -5.06 -17.09
N ASP A 27 -9.42 -4.60 -17.34
CA ASP A 27 -8.27 -5.49 -17.49
C ASP A 27 -7.84 -6.01 -16.10
N GLU A 28 -7.61 -7.32 -16.00
CA GLU A 28 -7.31 -7.98 -14.71
C GLU A 28 -6.03 -7.44 -14.07
N GLU A 29 -4.95 -7.25 -14.84
CA GLU A 29 -3.65 -6.81 -14.33
C GLU A 29 -3.70 -5.38 -13.76
N PRO A 30 -4.22 -4.36 -14.47
CA PRO A 30 -4.49 -3.03 -13.88
C PRO A 30 -5.42 -3.04 -12.67
N MET A 31 -6.49 -3.85 -12.71
CA MET A 31 -7.40 -3.93 -11.56
C MET A 31 -6.69 -4.51 -10.33
N LYS A 32 -5.92 -5.59 -10.52
CA LYS A 32 -5.11 -6.21 -9.47
C LYS A 32 -4.09 -5.23 -8.91
N CYS A 33 -3.38 -4.49 -9.77
CA CYS A 33 -2.44 -3.45 -9.35
C CYS A 33 -3.13 -2.38 -8.50
N LEU A 34 -4.25 -1.84 -8.98
CA LEU A 34 -5.05 -0.85 -8.26
C LEU A 34 -5.48 -1.35 -6.88
N MET A 35 -5.99 -2.59 -6.80
CA MET A 35 -6.46 -3.18 -5.54
C MET A 35 -5.33 -3.37 -4.53
N ILE A 36 -4.18 -3.88 -4.97
CA ILE A 36 -3.00 -4.09 -4.12
C ILE A 36 -2.43 -2.76 -3.63
N VAL A 37 -2.31 -1.76 -4.50
CA VAL A 37 -1.89 -0.40 -4.08
C VAL A 37 -2.89 0.21 -3.11
N GLY A 38 -4.20 0.00 -3.31
CA GLY A 38 -5.24 0.41 -2.38
C GLY A 38 -5.05 -0.19 -0.97
N LEU A 39 -4.75 -1.49 -0.89
CA LEU A 39 -4.43 -2.17 0.38
C LEU A 39 -3.15 -1.61 1.02
N TRP A 40 -2.11 -1.34 0.22
CA TRP A 40 -0.87 -0.75 0.70
C TRP A 40 -1.10 0.65 1.30
N CYS A 41 -1.89 1.48 0.64
CA CYS A 41 -2.32 2.79 1.14
C CYS A 41 -3.16 2.70 2.41
N ALA A 42 -3.99 1.65 2.53
CA ALA A 42 -4.89 1.42 3.66
C ALA A 42 -4.24 0.63 4.81
N HIS A 43 -2.92 0.39 4.77
CA HIS A 43 -2.23 -0.44 5.75
C HIS A 43 -2.49 0.05 7.20
N PRO A 44 -2.82 -0.84 8.16
CA PRO A 44 -3.13 -0.44 9.54
C PRO A 44 -1.99 0.34 10.21
N ASN A 45 -0.75 -0.14 10.05
CA ASN A 45 0.45 0.59 10.43
C ASN A 45 0.78 1.69 9.41
N HIS A 46 0.75 2.96 9.84
CA HIS A 46 1.01 4.12 9.00
C HIS A 46 2.44 4.16 8.44
N VAL A 47 3.42 3.58 9.14
CA VAL A 47 4.83 3.54 8.70
C VAL A 47 5.01 2.64 7.47
N CYS A 48 4.11 1.67 7.28
CA CYS A 48 4.15 0.75 6.15
C CYS A 48 3.39 1.28 4.91
N ARG A 49 2.70 2.42 5.03
CA ARG A 49 1.96 3.02 3.91
C ARG A 49 2.94 3.67 2.93
N PRO A 50 2.66 3.64 1.62
CA PRO A 50 3.49 4.30 0.64
C PRO A 50 3.35 5.82 0.74
N SER A 51 4.38 6.53 0.29
CA SER A 51 4.22 7.89 -0.19
C SER A 51 3.34 7.92 -1.44
N ILE A 52 2.73 9.08 -1.71
CA ILE A 52 1.95 9.24 -2.95
C ILE A 52 2.78 9.01 -4.21
N GLN A 53 4.07 9.34 -4.18
CA GLN A 53 4.99 9.12 -5.29
C GLN A 53 5.23 7.63 -5.55
N GLU A 54 5.41 6.81 -4.51
CA GLU A 54 5.58 5.36 -4.66
C GLU A 54 4.30 4.71 -5.20
N ALA A 55 3.14 5.08 -4.65
CA ALA A 55 1.85 4.59 -5.13
C ALA A 55 1.66 4.89 -6.62
N ILE A 56 1.94 6.11 -7.07
CA ILE A 56 1.83 6.50 -8.49
C ILE A 56 2.81 5.71 -9.36
N HIS A 57 4.05 5.47 -8.91
CA HIS A 57 5.00 4.68 -9.70
C HIS A 57 4.53 3.24 -9.92
N VAL A 58 3.99 2.59 -8.89
CA VAL A 58 3.45 1.23 -9.01
C VAL A 58 2.19 1.22 -9.88
N LEU A 59 1.27 2.18 -9.69
CA LEU A 59 0.05 2.31 -10.50
C LEU A 59 0.35 2.52 -12.00
N ASN A 60 1.45 3.21 -12.32
CA ASN A 60 1.92 3.39 -13.69
C ASN A 60 2.80 2.23 -14.20
N PHE A 61 2.91 1.13 -13.44
CA PHE A 61 3.76 -0.02 -13.77
C PHE A 61 5.25 0.31 -13.93
N ASN A 62 5.71 1.42 -13.35
CA ASN A 62 7.12 1.83 -13.36
C ASN A 62 7.92 1.20 -12.20
N ALA A 63 7.26 0.45 -11.33
CA ALA A 63 7.83 -0.26 -10.19
C ALA A 63 7.06 -1.56 -9.94
N PRO A 64 7.68 -2.59 -9.33
CA PRO A 64 7.00 -3.84 -9.01
C PRO A 64 5.91 -3.64 -7.95
N LEU A 65 4.94 -4.55 -7.91
CA LEU A 65 3.92 -4.56 -6.86
C LEU A 65 4.57 -4.75 -5.47
N PRO A 66 4.02 -4.10 -4.43
CA PRO A 66 4.50 -4.30 -3.08
C PRO A 66 4.20 -5.72 -2.60
N SER A 67 5.09 -6.28 -1.79
CA SER A 67 4.83 -7.51 -1.06
C SER A 67 4.11 -7.17 0.25
N LEU A 68 2.80 -7.42 0.30
CA LEU A 68 1.99 -7.20 1.50
C LEU A 68 1.83 -8.50 2.29
N PRO A 69 1.62 -8.42 3.62
CA PRO A 69 1.23 -9.57 4.42
C PRO A 69 -0.05 -10.23 3.88
N LEU A 70 -0.08 -11.56 3.80
CA LEU A 70 -1.25 -12.31 3.31
C LEU A 70 -2.41 -12.30 4.31
N GLU A 71 -2.12 -12.14 5.60
CA GLU A 71 -3.11 -11.91 6.65
C GLU A 71 -3.06 -10.46 7.10
N LEU A 72 -4.22 -9.92 7.49
CA LEU A 72 -4.32 -8.54 7.96
C LEU A 72 -3.46 -8.38 9.23
N PRO A 73 -2.46 -7.48 9.24
CA PRO A 73 -1.68 -7.24 10.45
C PRO A 73 -2.56 -6.60 11.53
N GLU A 74 -2.56 -7.16 12.73
CA GLU A 74 -3.16 -6.47 13.88
C GLU A 74 -2.49 -5.10 14.04
N ALA A 75 -3.30 -4.07 14.20
CA ALA A 75 -2.79 -2.72 14.40
C ALA A 75 -1.90 -2.71 15.65
N THR A 76 -0.60 -2.56 15.47
CA THR A 76 0.32 -2.43 16.60
C THR A 76 -0.06 -1.16 17.37
N PRO A 77 -0.38 -1.25 18.68
CA PRO A 77 -0.74 -0.07 19.45
C PRO A 77 0.38 0.98 19.38
N PRO A 78 0.05 2.28 19.27
CA PRO A 78 1.03 3.35 19.10
C PRO A 78 2.07 3.43 20.23
N HIS A 79 1.79 2.80 21.38
CA HIS A 79 2.68 2.73 22.55
C HIS A 79 3.87 1.77 22.39
N LEU A 80 3.90 0.93 21.35
CA LEU A 80 4.96 -0.05 21.12
C LEU A 80 5.88 0.29 19.94
N LEU A 81 5.71 1.46 19.31
CA LEU A 81 6.59 1.91 18.23
C LEU A 81 7.89 2.47 18.83
N PRO A 82 9.09 2.02 18.39
CA PRO A 82 10.33 2.68 18.75
C PRO A 82 10.31 4.10 18.18
N LEU A 83 10.36 5.11 19.06
CA LEU A 83 10.60 6.50 18.68
C LEU A 83 11.95 6.61 17.98
N SER A 84 11.96 6.55 16.66
CA SER A 84 13.07 7.03 15.84
C SER A 84 12.60 8.24 15.06
N CYS A 85 12.37 9.34 15.79
CA CYS A 85 12.37 10.67 15.22
C CYS A 85 13.84 11.06 15.00
N GLY A 86 14.31 10.88 13.77
CA GLY A 86 15.63 11.34 13.32
C GLY A 86 15.45 12.32 12.18
N THR A 87 14.86 13.48 12.45
CA THR A 87 15.07 14.65 11.59
C THR A 87 16.54 15.04 11.69
N SER A 88 17.36 14.65 10.71
CA SER A 88 18.63 15.31 10.44
C SER A 88 18.42 16.32 9.32
N THR A 89 17.86 17.47 9.66
CA THR A 89 18.29 18.72 9.03
C THR A 89 19.74 18.95 9.42
N SER A 90 20.68 18.83 8.47
CA SER A 90 21.99 19.47 8.59
C SER A 90 22.45 19.99 7.23
N GLU A 91 22.19 21.28 7.07
CA GLU A 91 23.10 22.31 6.57
C GLU A 91 23.67 22.22 5.15
N ARG A 92 23.20 23.18 4.36
CA ARG A 92 23.85 23.76 3.18
C ARG A 92 25.29 24.15 3.53
N SER A 93 26.27 23.55 2.86
CA SER A 93 27.63 24.13 2.74
C SER A 93 27.88 24.49 1.28
N ILE A 94 27.96 25.80 1.02
CA ILE A 94 28.61 26.36 -0.15
C ILE A 94 30.11 26.18 0.08
N SER A 95 30.85 25.72 -0.94
CA SER A 95 32.29 25.92 -1.00
C SER A 95 32.70 26.22 -2.44
N THR A 96 33.11 27.48 -2.60
CA THR A 96 34.07 28.13 -3.52
C THR A 96 34.19 27.65 -4.95
#